data_AF-A0AAV7J547-F1
#
_entry.id   AF-A0AAV7J547-F1
#
_cell.length_a   1.000
_cell.length_b   1.000
_cell.length_c   1.000
_cell.angle_alpha   90.00
_cell.angle_beta   90.00
_cell.angle_gamma   90.00
#
_symmetry.space_group_name_H-M   'P 1'
#
loop_
_entity.id
_entity.type
_entity.pdbx_description
1 polymer ?
#
loop_
_entity_poly.entity_id
_entity_poly.type
_entity_poly.pdbx_seq_one_letter_code
_entity_poly.pdbx_strand_id
1 'polypeptide(L)'
;MLGDNSSLDQSSRINKTIMSPSPGMTSTPHKDRDPYGKGIPGAPGVGFKLTSDGQFDLDGKRLCNVSKAIAENDVVTLSCMRSSVNLELDILKRAINNNKKRIADLESLENIIHDLEARVEASNNIINNQKIKINKLEGSIRSAVKSLLRGEDVIKEIKRQISELIKK
;
A
#
# COMPACT_ATOMS: atom_id res chain seq x y z
N MET A 1 -3.30 -36.41 40.25
CA MET A 1 -4.66 -36.88 40.59
C MET A 1 -5.46 -36.78 39.30
N LEU A 2 -5.65 -37.89 38.58
CA LEU A 2 -6.63 -38.97 38.82
C LEU A 2 -8.08 -38.51 38.59
N GLY A 3 -8.80 -39.30 37.79
CA GLY A 3 -10.24 -39.18 37.51
C GLY A 3 -10.50 -39.07 36.01
N ASP A 4 -10.38 -40.13 35.21
CA ASP A 4 -11.34 -41.23 35.03
C ASP A 4 -12.76 -40.76 34.70
N ASN A 5 -13.22 -41.09 33.49
CA ASN A 5 -14.57 -41.59 33.27
C ASN A 5 -14.59 -42.47 32.03
N SER A 6 -14.49 -43.76 32.31
CA SER A 6 -14.83 -44.89 31.47
C SER A 6 -16.34 -44.98 31.25
N SER A 7 -16.73 -45.35 30.03
CA SER A 7 -17.97 -46.06 29.71
C SER A 7 -17.79 -46.62 28.29
N LEU A 8 -17.20 -47.82 28.12
CA LEU A 8 -17.90 -49.10 28.03
C LEU A 8 -19.25 -48.96 27.31
N ASP A 9 -19.36 -49.44 26.07
CA ASP A 9 -19.76 -50.83 25.83
C ASP A 9 -19.94 -51.16 24.32
N GLN A 10 -19.74 -52.45 24.01
CA GLN A 10 -20.24 -53.23 22.87
C GLN A 10 -19.52 -53.13 21.52
N SER A 11 -18.37 -53.79 21.47
CA SER A 11 -17.90 -54.55 20.30
C SER A 11 -19.01 -55.49 19.79
N SER A 12 -19.82 -55.01 18.85
CA SER A 12 -20.74 -55.82 18.07
C SER A 12 -20.11 -56.18 16.73
N ARG A 13 -19.63 -57.43 16.66
CA ARG A 13 -19.53 -58.30 15.49
C ARG A 13 -19.33 -57.59 14.14
N ILE A 14 -18.07 -57.45 13.74
CA ILE A 14 -17.70 -57.23 12.34
C ILE A 14 -18.05 -58.52 11.57
N ASN A 15 -19.23 -58.55 10.94
CA ASN A 15 -19.49 -59.49 9.85
C ASN A 15 -18.53 -59.13 8.71
N LYS A 16 -17.44 -59.90 8.59
CA LYS A 16 -16.64 -59.95 7.36
C LYS A 16 -17.51 -60.57 6.26
N THR A 17 -18.32 -59.77 5.59
CA THR A 17 -18.77 -60.11 4.24
C THR A 17 -17.57 -59.85 3.33
N ILE A 18 -16.84 -60.92 3.05
CA ILE A 18 -15.89 -60.99 1.94
C ILE A 18 -16.75 -60.82 0.67
N MET A 19 -16.86 -59.60 0.15
CA MET A 19 -17.32 -59.42 -1.23
C MET A 19 -16.20 -59.96 -2.12
N SER A 20 -16.45 -61.13 -2.71
CA SER A 20 -15.64 -61.70 -3.76
C SER A 20 -15.46 -60.68 -4.90
N PRO A 21 -14.25 -60.51 -5.45
CA PRO A 21 -14.08 -59.71 -6.65
C PRO A 21 -14.87 -60.36 -7.79
N SER A 22 -15.73 -59.58 -8.44
CA SER A 22 -16.37 -59.99 -9.69
C SER A 22 -15.29 -60.30 -10.73
N PRO A 23 -15.29 -61.49 -11.35
CA PRO A 23 -14.26 -61.88 -12.29
C PRO A 23 -14.48 -61.16 -13.62
N GLY A 24 -13.57 -60.24 -13.94
CA GLY A 24 -13.42 -59.73 -15.30
C GLY A 24 -13.30 -58.21 -15.36
N MET A 25 -12.12 -57.67 -15.04
CA MET A 25 -11.58 -56.44 -15.63
C MET A 25 -10.05 -56.46 -15.43
N THR A 26 -9.36 -57.33 -16.16
CA THR A 26 -7.91 -57.23 -16.33
C THR A 26 -7.64 -56.18 -17.41
N SER A 27 -7.27 -54.96 -17.04
CA SER A 27 -6.69 -54.00 -17.98
C SER A 27 -5.21 -54.34 -18.18
N THR A 28 -4.88 -54.91 -19.33
CA THR A 28 -3.50 -55.04 -19.82
C THR A 28 -2.90 -53.65 -20.12
N PRO A 29 -1.57 -53.46 -20.02
CA PRO A 29 -0.94 -52.20 -20.36
C PRO A 29 -0.92 -52.01 -21.88
N HIS A 30 -1.63 -51.00 -22.39
CA HIS A 30 -1.68 -50.67 -23.81
C HIS A 30 -0.35 -50.08 -24.30
N LYS A 31 0.21 -50.71 -25.33
CA LYS A 31 1.44 -50.32 -26.04
C LYS A 31 1.12 -49.35 -27.19
N ASP A 32 0.50 -48.20 -26.94
CA ASP A 32 0.31 -47.19 -27.99
C ASP A 32 0.48 -45.79 -27.40
N ARG A 33 1.74 -45.31 -27.35
CA ARG A 33 2.04 -43.88 -27.21
C ARG A 33 2.57 -43.38 -28.55
N ASP A 34 1.76 -42.60 -29.25
CA ASP A 34 2.20 -41.77 -30.37
C ASP A 34 3.01 -40.57 -29.82
N PRO A 35 4.20 -40.25 -30.36
CA PRO A 35 5.01 -39.10 -29.96
C PRO A 35 4.42 -37.71 -30.31
N TYR A 36 3.25 -37.61 -30.96
CA TYR A 36 2.61 -36.34 -31.33
C TYR A 36 1.28 -36.06 -30.60
N GLY A 37 1.33 -35.90 -29.28
CA GLY A 37 0.75 -34.72 -28.61
C GLY A 37 -0.77 -34.44 -28.66
N LYS A 38 -1.64 -35.39 -28.96
CA LYS A 38 -3.09 -35.29 -28.64
C LYS A 38 -3.57 -36.59 -28.02
N GLY A 39 -3.69 -36.61 -26.69
CA GLY A 39 -4.27 -37.74 -25.98
C GLY A 39 -5.66 -38.04 -26.51
N ILE A 40 -5.89 -39.29 -26.93
CA ILE A 40 -7.21 -39.79 -27.29
C ILE A 40 -8.09 -39.61 -26.04
N PRO A 41 -9.26 -38.96 -26.14
CA PRO A 41 -10.19 -38.87 -25.02
C PRO A 41 -10.42 -40.27 -24.45
N GLY A 42 -10.23 -40.43 -23.14
CA GLY A 42 -10.48 -41.70 -22.47
C GLY A 42 -11.91 -42.17 -22.75
N ALA A 43 -12.12 -43.49 -22.70
CA ALA A 43 -13.47 -44.04 -22.77
C ALA A 43 -14.38 -43.29 -21.77
N PRO A 44 -15.61 -42.90 -22.16
CA PRO A 44 -16.52 -42.22 -21.25
C PRO A 44 -16.58 -43.00 -19.94
N GLY A 45 -16.22 -42.35 -18.82
CA GLY A 45 -16.51 -42.92 -17.52
C GLY A 45 -18.00 -43.22 -17.47
N VAL A 46 -18.39 -44.40 -16.98
CA VAL A 46 -19.80 -44.79 -16.91
C VAL A 46 -20.57 -43.68 -16.20
N GLY A 47 -21.47 -43.01 -16.93
CA GLY A 47 -22.29 -41.90 -16.43
C GLY A 47 -21.87 -40.49 -16.86
N PHE A 48 -20.73 -40.26 -17.52
CA PHE A 48 -20.32 -38.94 -17.99
C PHE A 48 -20.52 -38.81 -19.50
N LYS A 49 -21.39 -37.91 -19.95
CA LYS A 49 -21.65 -37.62 -21.36
C LYS A 49 -21.28 -36.17 -21.64
N LEU A 50 -20.49 -35.91 -22.68
CA LEU A 50 -20.32 -34.54 -23.18
C LEU A 50 -21.58 -34.18 -24.01
N THR A 51 -22.28 -33.13 -23.64
CA THR A 51 -23.45 -32.62 -24.37
C THR A 51 -23.01 -31.92 -25.65
N SER A 52 -23.93 -31.75 -26.61
CA SER A 52 -23.66 -31.12 -27.91
C SER A 52 -23.26 -29.64 -27.81
N ASP A 53 -23.55 -28.98 -26.69
CA ASP A 53 -23.10 -27.62 -26.35
C ASP A 53 -21.79 -27.60 -25.53
N GLY A 54 -21.13 -28.76 -25.35
CA GLY A 54 -19.82 -28.87 -24.73
C GLY A 54 -19.82 -28.95 -23.20
N GLN A 55 -20.95 -29.22 -22.56
CA GLN A 55 -21.07 -29.40 -21.11
C GLN A 55 -20.95 -30.87 -20.72
N PHE A 56 -20.58 -31.17 -19.48
CA PHE A 56 -20.61 -32.55 -18.98
C PHE A 56 -21.98 -32.83 -18.33
N ASP A 57 -22.71 -33.79 -18.88
CA ASP A 57 -23.93 -34.38 -18.32
C ASP A 57 -23.56 -35.64 -17.53
N LEU A 58 -24.12 -35.77 -16.32
CA LEU A 58 -23.97 -36.95 -15.49
C LEU A 58 -25.25 -37.79 -15.50
N ASP A 59 -25.53 -38.42 -16.63
CA ASP A 59 -26.74 -39.25 -16.85
C ASP A 59 -28.06 -38.51 -16.57
N GLY A 60 -28.22 -37.33 -17.17
CA GLY A 60 -29.39 -36.46 -17.01
C GLY A 60 -29.50 -35.81 -15.63
N LYS A 61 -28.47 -35.92 -14.78
CA LYS A 61 -28.46 -35.36 -13.42
C LYS A 61 -27.53 -34.17 -13.33
N ARG A 62 -28.03 -33.09 -12.71
CA ARG A 62 -27.23 -31.92 -12.36
C ARG A 62 -26.37 -32.23 -11.13
N LEU A 63 -25.06 -32.06 -11.26
CA LEU A 63 -24.16 -32.04 -10.10
C LEU A 63 -24.54 -30.87 -9.18
N CYS A 64 -25.03 -31.19 -7.99
CA CYS A 64 -25.41 -30.23 -6.95
C CYS A 64 -24.59 -30.53 -5.70
N ASN A 65 -24.40 -29.54 -4.81
CA ASN A 65 -23.71 -29.69 -3.53
C ASN A 65 -22.25 -30.19 -3.65
N VAL A 66 -21.57 -29.87 -4.75
CA VAL A 66 -20.12 -30.10 -4.89
C VAL A 66 -19.36 -29.21 -3.91
N SER A 67 -18.31 -29.76 -3.28
CA SER A 67 -17.43 -29.00 -2.39
C SER A 67 -16.68 -27.90 -3.16
N LYS A 68 -16.12 -26.93 -2.42
CA LYS A 68 -15.25 -25.91 -3.00
C LYS A 68 -14.06 -26.57 -3.71
N ALA A 69 -13.64 -26.00 -4.83
CA ALA A 69 -12.37 -26.34 -5.47
C ALA A 69 -11.20 -26.22 -4.48
N ILE A 70 -10.36 -27.24 -4.44
CA ILE A 70 -9.16 -27.34 -3.59
C ILE A 70 -7.90 -27.30 -4.46
N ALA A 71 -7.91 -27.99 -5.60
CA ALA A 71 -6.79 -28.00 -6.54
C ALA A 71 -6.98 -26.95 -7.65
N GLU A 72 -5.87 -26.50 -8.23
CA GLU A 72 -5.86 -25.50 -9.30
C GLU A 72 -6.64 -25.94 -10.55
N ASN A 73 -6.67 -27.24 -10.81
CA ASN A 73 -7.35 -27.83 -11.97
C ASN A 73 -8.78 -28.28 -11.68
N ASP A 74 -9.34 -27.94 -10.52
CA ASP A 74 -10.72 -28.28 -10.18
C ASP A 74 -11.70 -27.47 -11.02
N VAL A 75 -12.77 -28.13 -11.47
CA VAL A 75 -13.85 -27.48 -12.21
C VAL A 75 -14.65 -26.60 -11.26
N VAL A 76 -14.73 -25.31 -11.57
CA VAL A 76 -15.56 -24.33 -10.84
C VAL A 76 -16.79 -23.94 -11.66
N THR A 77 -17.88 -23.60 -10.99
CA THR A 77 -19.04 -23.02 -11.66
C THR A 77 -18.74 -21.58 -12.10
N LEU A 78 -19.40 -21.14 -13.18
CA LEU A 78 -19.32 -19.75 -13.64
C LEU A 78 -19.71 -18.75 -12.54
N SER A 79 -20.66 -19.12 -11.68
CA SER A 79 -21.05 -18.31 -10.52
C SER A 79 -19.90 -18.13 -9.53
N CYS A 80 -19.15 -19.19 -9.23
CA CYS A 80 -18.00 -19.13 -8.32
C CYS A 80 -16.92 -18.20 -8.88
N MET A 81 -16.58 -18.36 -10.16
CA MET A 81 -15.61 -17.50 -10.84
C MET A 81 -16.06 -16.02 -10.84
N ARG A 82 -17.32 -15.74 -11.18
CA ARG A 82 -17.89 -14.37 -11.15
C ARG A 82 -17.82 -13.75 -9.77
N SER A 83 -18.13 -14.49 -8.72
CA SER A 83 -18.04 -13.99 -7.34
C SER A 83 -16.61 -13.63 -6.95
N SER A 84 -15.63 -14.48 -7.29
CA SER A 84 -14.21 -14.19 -7.02
C SER A 84 -13.74 -12.94 -7.77
N VAL A 85 -14.06 -12.82 -9.06
CA VAL A 85 -13.72 -11.65 -9.87
C VAL A 85 -14.38 -10.38 -9.32
N ASN A 86 -15.65 -10.44 -8.93
CA ASN A 86 -16.36 -9.29 -8.37
C ASN A 86 -15.75 -8.84 -7.04
N LEU A 87 -15.32 -9.78 -6.18
CA LEU A 87 -14.65 -9.46 -4.93
C LEU A 87 -13.33 -8.69 -5.19
N GLU A 88 -12.53 -9.15 -6.14
CA GLU A 88 -11.28 -8.47 -6.53
C GLU A 88 -11.57 -7.08 -7.12
N LEU A 89 -12.58 -6.97 -7.99
CA LEU A 89 -13.00 -5.68 -8.55
C LEU A 89 -13.44 -4.70 -7.46
N ASP A 90 -14.14 -5.15 -6.43
CA ASP A 90 -14.58 -4.28 -5.34
C ASP A 90 -13.43 -3.86 -4.41
N ILE A 91 -12.40 -4.69 -4.27
CA ILE A 91 -11.15 -4.27 -3.60
C ILE A 91 -10.45 -3.20 -4.43
N LEU A 92 -10.30 -3.40 -5.74
CA LEU A 92 -9.65 -2.46 -6.65
C LEU A 92 -10.39 -1.12 -6.71
N LYS A 93 -11.72 -1.12 -6.81
CA LYS A 93 -12.54 0.10 -6.79
C LYS A 93 -12.32 0.90 -5.51
N ARG A 94 -12.27 0.24 -4.36
CA ARG A 94 -12.00 0.91 -3.08
C ARG A 94 -10.61 1.53 -3.05
N ALA A 95 -9.59 0.81 -3.52
CA ALA A 95 -8.24 1.32 -3.60
C ALA A 95 -8.14 2.55 -4.53
N ILE A 96 -8.77 2.49 -5.72
CA ILE A 96 -8.82 3.60 -6.68
C ILE A 96 -9.49 4.82 -6.07
N ASN A 97 -10.64 4.66 -5.40
CA ASN A 97 -11.34 5.76 -4.76
C ASN A 97 -10.52 6.41 -3.63
N ASN A 98 -9.81 5.60 -2.84
CA ASN A 98 -8.92 6.12 -1.81
C ASN A 98 -7.76 6.92 -2.43
N ASN A 99 -7.14 6.41 -3.48
CA ASN A 99 -6.08 7.12 -4.18
C ASN A 99 -6.58 8.42 -4.81
N LYS A 100 -7.79 8.43 -5.37
CA LYS A 100 -8.41 9.65 -5.90
C LYS A 100 -8.57 10.74 -4.85
N LYS A 101 -8.99 10.38 -3.62
CA LYS A 101 -9.05 11.33 -2.50
C LYS A 101 -7.67 11.87 -2.14
N ARG A 102 -6.67 10.99 -2.04
CA ARG A 102 -5.29 11.38 -1.74
C ARG A 102 -4.70 12.32 -2.79
N ILE A 103 -5.02 12.11 -4.07
CA ILE A 103 -4.60 13.02 -5.15
C ILE A 103 -5.21 14.41 -4.95
N ALA A 104 -6.51 14.50 -4.64
CA ALA A 104 -7.14 15.79 -4.36
C ALA A 104 -6.53 16.49 -3.13
N ASP A 105 -6.18 15.74 -2.08
CA ASP A 105 -5.49 16.29 -0.91
C ASP A 105 -4.10 16.84 -1.29
N LEU A 106 -3.36 16.16 -2.17
CA LEU A 106 -2.06 16.61 -2.68
C LEU A 106 -2.19 17.90 -3.50
N GLU A 107 -3.20 17.99 -4.38
CA GLU A 107 -3.48 19.22 -5.15
C GLU A 107 -3.79 20.41 -4.22
N SER A 108 -4.51 20.16 -3.11
CA SER A 108 -4.72 21.20 -2.09
C SER A 108 -3.43 21.63 -1.40
N LEU A 109 -2.52 20.69 -1.13
CA LEU A 109 -1.22 21.00 -0.50
C LEU A 109 -0.30 21.79 -1.44
N GLU A 110 -0.31 21.49 -2.74
CA GLU A 110 0.45 22.25 -3.75
C GLU A 110 0.04 23.73 -3.75
N ASN A 111 -1.27 24.01 -3.68
CA ASN A 111 -1.75 25.39 -3.59
C ASN A 111 -1.27 26.11 -2.33
N ILE A 112 -1.22 25.40 -1.19
CA ILE A 112 -0.71 25.96 0.08
C ILE A 112 0.78 26.25 -0.03
N ILE A 113 1.56 25.35 -0.65
CA ILE A 113 3.00 25.57 -0.86
C ILE A 113 3.24 26.82 -1.70
N HIS A 114 2.50 26.99 -2.80
CA HIS A 114 2.62 28.16 -3.66
C HIS A 114 2.31 29.48 -2.91
N ASP A 115 1.28 29.51 -2.04
CA ASP A 115 1.00 30.68 -1.20
C ASP A 115 2.14 30.97 -0.21
N LEU A 116 2.67 29.92 0.43
CA LEU A 116 3.78 30.06 1.37
C LEU A 116 5.04 30.59 0.68
N GLU A 117 5.35 30.11 -0.52
CA GLU A 117 6.48 30.59 -1.33
C GLU A 117 6.34 32.10 -1.63
N ALA A 118 5.16 32.54 -2.06
CA ALA A 118 4.89 33.95 -2.31
C ALA A 118 5.06 34.82 -1.04
N ARG A 119 4.60 34.31 0.12
CA ARG A 119 4.74 35.00 1.41
C ARG A 119 6.19 35.08 1.90
N VAL A 120 6.98 34.03 1.66
CA VAL A 120 8.42 34.03 1.97
C VAL A 120 9.14 35.07 1.12
N GLU A 121 8.84 35.14 -0.17
CA GLU A 121 9.45 36.13 -1.06
C GLU A 121 9.10 37.57 -0.66
N ALA A 122 7.84 37.83 -0.32
CA ALA A 122 7.43 39.12 0.22
C ALA A 122 8.20 39.49 1.51
N SER A 123 8.39 38.51 2.41
CA SER A 123 9.13 38.70 3.66
C SER A 123 10.62 39.01 3.41
N ASN A 124 11.24 38.31 2.47
CA ASN A 124 12.64 38.56 2.08
C ASN A 124 12.85 40.00 1.58
N ASN A 125 11.92 40.49 0.76
CA ASN A 125 11.97 41.86 0.26
C ASN A 125 11.86 42.89 1.41
N ILE A 126 11.01 42.65 2.40
CA ILE A 126 10.90 43.50 3.59
C ILE A 126 12.22 43.51 4.38
N ILE A 127 12.81 42.33 4.62
CA ILE A 127 14.07 42.17 5.36
C ILE A 127 15.20 42.94 4.66
N ASN A 128 15.32 42.80 3.34
CA ASN A 128 16.34 43.51 2.55
C ASN A 128 16.20 45.03 2.66
N ASN A 129 14.97 45.54 2.58
CA ASN A 129 14.69 46.96 2.75
C ASN A 129 15.05 47.46 4.16
N GLN A 130 14.75 46.67 5.20
CA GLN A 130 15.13 47.00 6.57
C GLN A 130 16.65 47.02 6.75
N LYS A 131 17.38 46.06 6.17
CA LYS A 131 18.84 45.99 6.21
C LYS A 131 19.49 47.25 5.61
N ILE A 132 18.96 47.73 4.48
CA ILE A 132 19.42 48.98 3.86
C ILE A 132 19.22 50.17 4.81
N LYS A 133 18.06 50.27 5.46
CA LYS A 133 17.78 51.35 6.42
C LYS A 133 18.72 51.32 7.63
N ILE A 134 18.97 50.12 8.18
CA ILE A 134 19.91 49.93 9.29
C ILE A 134 21.31 50.39 8.90
N ASN A 135 21.82 49.94 7.74
CA ASN A 135 23.15 50.34 7.26
C ASN A 135 23.29 51.87 7.15
N LYS A 136 22.24 52.56 6.68
CA LYS A 136 22.22 54.02 6.59
C LYS A 136 22.28 54.67 7.97
N LEU A 137 21.48 54.19 8.92
CA LEU A 137 21.47 54.69 10.30
C LEU A 137 22.82 54.48 10.99
N GLU A 138 23.41 53.30 10.84
CA GLU A 138 24.74 53.03 11.39
C GLU A 138 25.80 53.98 10.83
N GLY A 139 25.75 54.28 9.54
CA GLY A 139 26.63 55.28 8.90
C GLY A 139 26.50 56.65 9.54
N SER A 140 25.27 57.13 9.72
CA SER A 140 24.98 58.41 10.39
C SER A 140 25.48 58.43 11.84
N ILE A 141 25.23 57.36 12.61
CA ILE A 141 25.70 57.23 13.99
C ILE A 141 27.23 57.26 14.05
N ARG A 142 27.91 56.49 13.19
CA ARG A 142 29.39 56.50 13.12
C ARG A 142 29.95 57.90 12.86
N SER A 143 29.30 58.67 11.98
CA SER A 143 29.71 60.07 11.72
C SER A 143 29.49 60.98 12.93
N ALA A 144 28.33 60.88 13.57
CA ALA A 144 27.98 61.67 14.75
C ALA A 144 28.96 61.41 15.92
N VAL A 145 29.27 60.14 16.18
CA VAL A 145 30.25 59.74 17.21
C VAL A 145 31.62 60.35 16.92
N LYS A 146 32.10 60.31 15.67
CA LYS A 146 33.38 60.96 15.29
C LYS A 146 33.38 62.47 15.56
N SER A 147 32.26 63.16 15.28
CA SER A 147 32.18 64.60 15.57
C SER A 147 32.18 64.91 17.06
N LEU A 148 31.52 64.07 17.89
CA LEU A 148 31.50 64.24 19.33
C LEU A 148 32.88 64.05 19.97
N LEU A 149 33.62 63.02 19.54
CA LEU A 149 34.99 62.77 20.01
C LEU A 149 35.91 63.96 19.72
N ARG A 150 35.84 64.53 18.51
CA ARG A 150 36.58 65.76 18.17
C ARG A 150 36.19 66.93 19.07
N GLY A 151 34.90 67.09 19.35
CA GLY A 151 34.43 68.12 20.28
C GLY A 151 34.98 67.95 21.69
N GLU A 152 35.09 66.70 22.17
CA GLU A 152 35.68 66.39 23.47
C GLU A 152 37.16 66.77 23.55
N ASP A 153 37.94 66.47 22.50
CA ASP A 153 39.35 66.84 22.42
C ASP A 153 39.54 68.36 22.45
N VAL A 154 38.69 69.11 21.73
CA VAL A 154 38.68 70.58 21.77
C VAL A 154 38.37 71.10 23.17
N ILE A 155 37.39 70.51 23.87
CA ILE A 155 37.05 70.90 25.24
C ILE A 155 38.22 70.63 26.20
N LYS A 156 38.91 69.49 26.07
CA LYS A 156 40.10 69.18 26.88
C LYS A 156 41.20 70.22 26.67
N GLU A 157 41.45 70.61 25.44
CA GLU A 157 42.45 71.63 25.11
C GLU A 157 42.09 73.01 25.68
N ILE A 158 40.82 73.43 25.57
CA ILE A 158 40.35 74.67 26.18
C ILE A 158 40.53 74.64 27.71
N LYS A 159 40.15 73.54 28.37
CA LYS A 159 40.35 73.38 29.83
C LYS A 159 41.82 73.51 30.22
N ARG A 160 42.72 72.94 29.42
CA ARG A 160 44.18 73.05 29.63
C ARG A 160 44.63 74.51 29.54
N GLN A 161 44.24 75.22 28.49
CA GLN A 161 44.60 76.62 28.27
C GLN A 161 44.12 77.54 29.40
N ILE A 162 42.86 77.39 29.85
CA ILE A 162 42.32 78.14 30.99
C ILE A 162 43.12 77.87 32.27
N SER A 163 43.46 76.61 32.54
CA SER A 163 44.21 76.23 33.74
C SER A 163 45.60 76.89 33.80
N GLU A 164 46.24 77.09 32.65
CA GLU A 164 47.54 77.77 32.56
C GLU A 164 47.43 79.29 32.70
N LEU A 165 46.31 79.90 32.29
CA LEU A 165 46.07 81.33 32.48
C LEU A 165 45.85 81.70 33.95
N ILE A 166 45.17 80.84 34.71
CA ILE A 166 44.86 81.09 36.14
C ILE A 166 46.11 80.98 37.04
N LYS A 167 47.14 80.23 36.62
CA LYS A 167 48.38 80.04 37.41
C LYS A 167 49.38 81.20 37.30
N LYS A 168 49.16 82.17 36.42
CA LYS A 168 49.99 83.38 36.24
C LYS A 168 49.47 84.53 37.09
#